data_AF-A0AAV9APS6-F1
#
_entry.id   AF-A0AAV9APS6-F1
#
_cell.length_a   1.000
_cell.length_b   1.000
_cell.length_c   1.000
_cell.angle_alpha   90.00
_cell.angle_beta   90.00
_cell.angle_gamma   90.00
#
_symmetry.space_group_name_H-M   'P 1'
#
loop_
_entity.id
_entity.type
_entity.pdbx_description
1 polymer ?
#
loop_
_entity_poly.entity_id
_entity_poly.type
_entity_poly.pdbx_seq_one_letter_code
_entity_poly.pdbx_strand_id
1 'polypeptide(L)'
;MKLKIYADRMSQPSRAVLIFCKLNKIDFEEIRIVLLKGQHRTPEFKEINPMGQVPAIVDGRFKLFERYPADLFKRAKINSILDWHHSNLRRGTGAVLDEKDRDRVLGPHKRILQWIEDLKTATSPHFEDVHELLYTAKARLHGMKASAPDYKSQSGVKSMLPSKL
;
A
#
# COMPACT_ATOMS: atom_id res chain seq x y z
N MET A 1 -8.60 -16.56 -19.67
CA MET A 1 -7.42 -16.63 -18.77
C MET A 1 -7.68 -15.72 -17.60
N LYS A 2 -7.17 -16.05 -16.41
CA LYS A 2 -7.35 -15.24 -15.19
C LYS A 2 -6.17 -14.28 -15.04
N LEU A 3 -6.45 -13.03 -14.68
CA LEU A 3 -5.44 -12.00 -14.38
C LEU A 3 -4.56 -12.48 -13.23
N LYS A 4 -3.23 -12.40 -13.36
CA LYS A 4 -2.28 -12.79 -12.30
C LYS A 4 -1.60 -11.56 -11.75
N ILE A 5 -1.56 -11.44 -10.43
CA ILE A 5 -0.91 -10.32 -9.73
C ILE A 5 0.18 -10.89 -8.83
N TYR A 6 1.43 -10.69 -9.24
CA TYR A 6 2.60 -11.06 -8.45
C TYR A 6 2.91 -9.96 -7.44
N ALA A 7 2.72 -10.24 -6.16
CA ALA A 7 2.69 -9.22 -5.12
C ALA A 7 3.34 -9.68 -3.82
N ASP A 8 3.91 -8.73 -3.08
CA ASP A 8 4.19 -8.89 -1.65
C ASP A 8 3.29 -7.91 -0.89
N ARG A 9 2.45 -8.38 0.04
CA ARG A 9 1.61 -7.48 0.86
C ARG A 9 2.42 -6.55 1.77
N MET A 10 3.72 -6.79 1.97
CA MET A 10 4.62 -5.84 2.62
C MET A 10 4.96 -4.65 1.71
N SER A 11 4.92 -4.83 0.39
CA SER A 11 5.12 -3.77 -0.61
C SER A 11 3.86 -2.91 -0.75
N GLN A 12 4.01 -1.61 -0.58
CA GLN A 12 2.87 -0.68 -0.67
C GLN A 12 2.25 -0.59 -2.07
N PRO A 13 3.01 -0.47 -3.19
CA PRO A 13 2.40 -0.47 -4.52
C PRO A 13 1.68 -1.79 -4.83
N SER A 14 2.13 -2.91 -4.24
CA SER A 14 1.41 -4.18 -4.34
C SER A 14 0.04 -4.11 -3.65
N ARG A 15 -0.03 -3.58 -2.42
CA ARG A 15 -1.31 -3.40 -1.71
C ARG A 15 -2.27 -2.48 -2.48
N ALA A 16 -1.78 -1.42 -3.11
CA ALA A 16 -2.61 -0.51 -3.89
C ALA A 16 -3.29 -1.23 -5.07
N VAL A 17 -2.53 -2.02 -5.83
CA VAL A 17 -3.07 -2.81 -6.95
C VAL A 17 -4.08 -3.86 -6.46
N LEU A 18 -3.78 -4.56 -5.36
CA LEU A 18 -4.69 -5.55 -4.78
C LEU A 18 -6.01 -4.93 -4.31
N ILE A 19 -5.96 -3.78 -3.62
CA ILE A 19 -7.15 -3.03 -3.20
C ILE A 19 -7.98 -2.61 -4.42
N PHE A 20 -7.33 -2.05 -5.45
CA PHE A 20 -8.01 -1.64 -6.67
C PHE A 20 -8.76 -2.80 -7.32
N CYS A 21 -8.11 -3.95 -7.50
CA CYS A 21 -8.77 -5.11 -8.11
C CYS A 21 -9.93 -5.63 -7.26
N LYS A 22 -9.76 -5.71 -5.94
CA LYS A 22 -10.82 -6.17 -5.03
C LYS A 22 -12.05 -5.24 -5.03
N LEU A 23 -11.84 -3.93 -4.92
CA LEU A 23 -12.94 -2.95 -4.91
C LEU A 23 -13.75 -2.98 -6.21
N ASN A 24 -13.07 -3.13 -7.34
CA ASN A 24 -13.70 -3.19 -8.65
C ASN A 24 -14.21 -4.59 -9.00
N LYS A 25 -14.14 -5.56 -8.08
CA LYS A 25 -14.56 -6.96 -8.29
C LYS A 25 -13.91 -7.59 -9.53
N ILE A 26 -12.68 -7.19 -9.83
CA ILE A 26 -11.87 -7.79 -10.89
C ILE A 26 -11.47 -9.18 -10.42
N ASP A 27 -11.70 -10.22 -11.23
CA ASP A 27 -11.25 -11.56 -10.88
C ASP A 27 -9.75 -11.72 -11.18
N PHE A 28 -8.96 -12.06 -10.16
CA PHE A 28 -7.52 -12.24 -10.27
C PHE A 28 -6.99 -13.33 -9.35
N GLU A 29 -5.82 -13.85 -9.69
CA GLU A 29 -5.01 -14.75 -8.88
C GLU A 29 -3.89 -13.95 -8.22
N GLU A 30 -3.87 -13.89 -6.90
CA GLU A 30 -2.77 -13.27 -6.12
C GLU A 30 -1.62 -14.26 -5.98
N ILE A 31 -0.50 -14.02 -6.67
CA ILE A 31 0.71 -14.83 -6.59
C ILE A 31 1.67 -14.17 -5.62
N ARG A 32 1.89 -14.81 -4.48
CA ARG A 32 2.74 -14.26 -3.41
C ARG A 32 4.22 -14.35 -3.77
N ILE A 33 4.88 -13.20 -3.80
CA ILE A 33 6.34 -13.07 -3.91
C ILE A 33 6.86 -12.55 -2.57
N VAL A 34 7.66 -13.34 -1.86
CA VAL A 34 8.22 -12.97 -0.56
C VAL A 34 9.53 -12.21 -0.76
N LEU A 35 9.48 -10.88 -0.62
CA LEU A 35 10.62 -9.99 -0.79
C LEU A 35 11.76 -10.30 0.17
N LEU A 36 11.45 -10.58 1.44
CA LEU A 36 12.44 -10.90 2.48
C LEU A 36 13.24 -12.18 2.18
N LYS A 37 12.67 -13.12 1.41
CA LYS A 37 13.35 -14.34 0.97
C LYS A 37 14.06 -14.16 -0.37
N GLY A 38 14.06 -12.95 -0.93
CA GLY A 38 14.71 -12.68 -2.22
C GLY A 38 13.99 -13.27 -3.44
N GLN A 39 12.73 -13.72 -3.33
CA GLN A 39 12.02 -14.39 -4.43
C GLN A 39 11.90 -13.52 -5.70
N HIS A 40 11.82 -12.21 -5.53
CA HIS A 40 11.84 -11.21 -6.61
C HIS A 40 13.15 -11.15 -7.40
N ARG A 41 14.22 -11.83 -6.96
CA ARG A 41 15.52 -11.85 -7.62
C ARG A 41 15.77 -13.12 -8.42
N THR A 42 14.89 -14.10 -8.27
CA THR A 42 14.97 -15.40 -8.95
C THR A 42 14.86 -15.24 -10.47
N PRO A 43 15.53 -16.10 -11.26
CA PRO A 43 15.39 -16.10 -12.72
C PRO A 43 13.92 -16.21 -13.15
N GLU A 44 13.14 -17.06 -12.46
CA GLU A 44 11.73 -17.30 -12.76
C GLU A 44 10.88 -16.03 -12.63
N PHE A 45 11.14 -15.22 -11.61
CA PHE A 45 10.45 -13.94 -11.46
C PHE A 45 10.98 -12.88 -12.43
N LYS A 46 12.27 -12.89 -12.76
CA LYS A 46 12.87 -11.95 -13.72
C LYS A 46 12.36 -12.13 -15.14
N GLU A 47 11.96 -13.34 -15.51
CA GLU A 47 11.23 -13.60 -16.76
C GLU A 47 9.88 -12.84 -16.82
N ILE A 48 9.26 -12.58 -15.67
CA ILE A 48 8.01 -11.80 -15.57
C ILE A 48 8.30 -10.30 -15.50
N ASN A 49 9.19 -9.91 -14.59
CA ASN A 49 9.64 -8.54 -14.41
C ASN A 49 11.18 -8.50 -14.33
N PRO A 50 11.87 -8.10 -15.42
CA PRO A 50 13.34 -8.02 -15.45
C PRO A 50 13.95 -7.09 -14.39
N MET A 51 13.16 -6.15 -13.85
CA MET A 51 13.60 -5.25 -12.77
C MET A 51 13.61 -5.92 -11.40
N GLY A 52 12.98 -7.09 -11.25
CA GLY A 52 12.88 -7.80 -9.98
C GLY A 52 12.08 -7.01 -8.92
N GLN A 53 11.04 -6.29 -9.33
CA GLN A 53 10.19 -5.51 -8.43
C GLN A 53 8.76 -6.03 -8.39
N VAL A 54 8.04 -5.76 -7.31
CA VAL A 54 6.61 -6.05 -7.16
C VAL A 54 5.82 -4.76 -6.94
N PRO A 55 4.60 -4.64 -7.48
CA PRO A 55 3.84 -5.70 -8.16
C PRO A 55 4.25 -5.91 -9.62
N ALA A 56 3.92 -7.07 -10.17
CA ALA A 56 3.88 -7.33 -11.61
C ALA A 56 2.54 -7.98 -11.96
N ILE A 57 1.97 -7.60 -13.10
CA ILE A 57 0.66 -8.07 -13.58
C ILE A 57 0.88 -8.88 -14.86
N VAL A 58 0.24 -10.03 -14.96
CA VAL A 58 0.26 -10.88 -16.15
C VAL A 58 -1.17 -11.18 -16.58
N ASP A 59 -1.48 -10.82 -17.83
CA ASP A 59 -2.73 -11.15 -18.50
C ASP A 59 -2.43 -11.81 -19.84
N GLY A 60 -2.56 -13.14 -19.92
CA GLY A 60 -2.18 -13.86 -21.13
C GLY A 60 -0.69 -13.71 -21.44
N ARG A 61 -0.42 -13.14 -22.61
CA ARG A 61 0.94 -12.84 -23.08
C ARG A 61 1.42 -11.44 -22.64
N PHE A 62 0.51 -10.62 -22.10
CA PHE A 62 0.83 -9.27 -21.68
C PHE A 62 1.39 -9.28 -20.25
N LYS A 63 2.52 -8.61 -20.07
CA LYS A 63 3.19 -8.43 -18.78
C LYS A 63 3.34 -6.94 -18.52
N LEU A 64 2.79 -6.48 -17.40
CA LEU A 64 2.89 -5.10 -16.95
C LEU A 64 3.65 -5.04 -15.61
N PHE A 65 4.64 -4.18 -15.56
CA PHE A 65 5.39 -3.88 -14.35
C PHE A 65 5.87 -2.43 -14.42
N GLU A 66 6.14 -1.84 -13.27
CA GLU A 66 6.64 -0.48 -13.22
C GLU A 66 8.08 -0.43 -13.73
N ARG A 67 8.33 0.42 -14.73
CA ARG A 67 9.66 0.61 -15.31
C ARG A 67 10.17 1.99 -14.95
N TYR A 68 11.18 2.03 -14.10
CA TYR A 68 11.91 3.26 -13.81
C TYR A 68 13.08 3.44 -14.78
N PRO A 69 13.45 4.69 -15.13
CA PRO A 69 14.70 4.97 -15.82
C PRO A 69 15.90 4.36 -15.07
N ALA A 70 16.89 3.88 -15.82
CA ALA A 70 18.16 3.42 -15.24
C ALA A 70 18.94 4.58 -14.59
N ASP A 71 18.82 5.78 -15.16
CA ASP A 71 19.42 7.00 -14.63
C ASP A 71 18.85 7.37 -13.25
N LEU A 72 19.75 7.52 -12.27
CA LEU A 72 19.40 7.74 -10.87
C LEU A 72 18.70 9.09 -10.65
N PHE A 73 19.10 10.14 -11.36
CA PHE A 73 18.51 11.48 -11.18
C PHE A 73 17.09 11.55 -11.74
N LYS A 74 16.86 10.98 -12.92
CA LYS A 74 15.51 10.84 -13.51
C LYS A 74 14.61 9.99 -12.62
N ARG A 75 15.12 8.88 -12.10
CA ARG A 75 14.39 8.03 -11.15
C ARG A 75 14.06 8.78 -9.86
N ALA A 76 15.02 9.51 -9.27
CA ALA A 76 14.81 10.30 -8.08
C ALA A 76 13.76 11.41 -8.30
N LYS A 77 13.75 12.03 -9.49
CA LYS A 77 12.75 13.04 -9.86
C LYS A 77 11.35 12.45 -10.02
N ILE A 78 11.23 11.29 -10.65
CA ILE A 78 9.95 10.57 -10.73
C ILE A 78 9.48 10.18 -9.33
N ASN A 79 10.37 9.59 -8.53
CA ASN A 79 10.05 9.20 -7.16
C ASN A 79 9.60 10.40 -6.31
N SER A 80 10.25 11.56 -6.40
CA SER A 80 9.82 12.74 -5.64
C SER A 80 8.45 13.26 -6.06
N ILE A 81 8.09 13.10 -7.33
CA ILE A 81 6.74 13.40 -7.84
C ILE A 81 5.74 12.31 -7.47
N LEU A 82 6.14 11.05 -7.28
CA LEU A 82 5.25 9.96 -6.84
C LEU A 82 5.18 9.83 -5.30
N ASP A 83 6.07 10.52 -4.57
CA ASP A 83 6.19 10.40 -3.12
C ASP A 83 4.95 10.92 -2.37
N TRP A 84 4.14 11.78 -2.99
CA TRP A 84 2.86 12.19 -2.43
C TRP A 84 1.82 11.05 -2.41
N HIS A 85 1.90 10.08 -3.33
CA HIS A 85 1.11 8.85 -3.24
C HIS A 85 1.62 7.94 -2.11
N HIS A 86 2.91 8.04 -1.82
CA HIS A 86 3.59 7.25 -0.81
C HIS A 86 3.37 7.79 0.61
N SER A 87 3.20 9.09 0.80
CA SER A 87 3.05 9.70 2.15
C SER A 87 1.68 9.51 2.80
N ASN A 88 0.74 8.91 2.07
CA ASN A 88 -0.68 9.11 2.30
C ASN A 88 -1.46 7.82 2.67
N LEU A 89 -0.78 6.66 2.60
CA LEU A 89 -1.33 5.32 2.92
C LEU A 89 -0.33 4.43 3.71
N ARG A 90 0.86 4.95 4.05
CA ARG A 90 1.97 4.14 4.58
C ARG A 90 1.96 4.09 6.12
N ARG A 91 1.26 3.12 6.71
CA ARG A 91 1.54 2.69 8.10
C ARG A 91 2.86 1.91 8.26
N GLY A 92 3.59 1.68 7.16
CA GLY A 92 4.87 0.96 7.16
C GLY A 92 6.06 1.78 7.67
N THR A 93 5.88 3.08 7.91
CA THR A 93 6.87 3.91 8.59
C THR A 93 6.90 3.69 10.09
N GLY A 94 5.98 2.91 10.69
CA GLY A 94 5.93 2.74 12.15
C GLY A 94 7.18 2.12 12.80
N ALA A 95 8.14 1.60 12.03
CA ALA A 95 9.46 1.19 12.52
C ALA A 95 10.53 2.30 12.45
N VAL A 96 10.26 3.41 11.74
CA VAL A 96 11.20 4.50 11.45
C VAL A 96 10.68 5.85 11.97
N LEU A 97 9.37 6.06 11.96
CA LEU A 97 8.67 7.23 12.46
C LEU A 97 7.69 6.75 13.54
N ASP A 98 7.95 7.15 14.78
CA ASP A 98 7.06 6.81 15.88
C ASP A 98 5.70 7.51 15.75
N GLU A 99 4.70 7.07 16.52
CA GLU A 99 3.36 7.64 16.46
C GLU A 99 3.33 9.12 16.90
N LYS A 100 4.23 9.52 17.81
CA LYS A 100 4.30 10.91 18.30
C LYS A 100 4.79 11.85 17.23
N ASP A 101 5.84 11.46 16.50
CA ASP A 101 6.37 12.21 15.38
C ASP A 101 5.40 12.25 14.22
N ARG A 102 4.70 11.15 13.94
CA ARG A 102 3.62 11.14 12.96
C ARG A 102 2.53 12.14 13.32
N ASP A 103 2.06 12.13 14.56
CA ASP A 103 0.97 13.01 15.00
C ASP A 103 1.43 14.47 15.10
N ARG A 104 2.68 14.72 15.47
CA ARG A 104 3.31 16.05 15.40
C ARG A 104 3.35 16.59 13.97
N VAL A 105 3.69 15.75 12.99
CA VAL A 105 3.79 16.15 11.58
C VAL A 105 2.41 16.29 10.92
N LEU A 106 1.51 15.31 11.10
CA LEU A 106 0.21 15.28 10.40
C LEU A 106 -0.92 15.96 11.18
N GLY A 107 -0.81 16.08 12.50
CA GLY A 107 -1.85 16.59 13.39
C GLY A 107 -2.41 17.97 13.02
N PRO A 108 -1.57 18.94 12.60
CA PRO A 108 -2.04 20.23 12.12
C PRO A 108 -2.83 20.18 10.80
N HIS A 109 -2.64 19.14 9.97
CA HIS A 109 -3.19 19.07 8.62
C HIS A 109 -4.54 18.32 8.58
N LYS A 110 -5.60 18.95 9.10
CA LYS A 110 -6.95 18.33 9.22
C LYS A 110 -7.52 17.79 7.90
N ARG A 111 -7.32 18.51 6.79
CA ARG A 111 -7.78 18.06 5.46
C ARG A 111 -7.10 16.77 5.02
N ILE A 112 -5.81 16.61 5.33
CA ILE A 112 -5.05 15.39 5.00
C ILE A 112 -5.55 14.24 5.86
N LEU A 113 -5.76 14.47 7.16
CA LEU A 113 -6.29 13.45 8.06
C LEU A 113 -7.68 12.96 7.62
N GLN A 114 -8.58 13.88 7.26
CA GLN A 114 -9.91 13.51 6.76
C GLN A 114 -9.81 12.69 5.48
N TRP A 115 -8.99 13.14 4.53
CA TRP A 115 -8.79 12.42 3.28
C TRP A 115 -8.23 11.00 3.49
N ILE A 116 -7.36 10.79 4.48
CA ILE A 116 -6.88 9.45 4.86
C ILE A 116 -8.03 8.57 5.36
N GLU A 117 -8.89 9.08 6.23
CA GLU A 117 -10.03 8.32 6.75
C GLU A 117 -11.09 8.03 5.67
N ASP A 118 -11.36 9.00 4.80
CA ASP A 118 -12.25 8.83 3.65
C ASP A 118 -11.73 7.72 2.73
N LEU A 119 -10.42 7.70 2.48
CA LEU A 119 -9.78 6.69 1.66
C LEU A 119 -9.88 5.30 2.29
N LYS A 120 -9.63 5.16 3.60
CA LYS A 120 -9.82 3.88 4.30
C LYS A 120 -11.26 3.41 4.19
N THR A 121 -12.21 4.32 4.45
CA THR A 121 -13.64 4.02 4.39
C THR A 121 -14.05 3.56 3.00
N ALA A 122 -13.64 4.31 1.96
CA ALA A 122 -13.95 4.00 0.57
C ALA A 122 -13.30 2.69 0.08
N THR A 123 -12.21 2.26 0.72
CA THR A 123 -11.48 1.04 0.35
C THR A 123 -11.73 -0.15 1.28
N SER A 124 -12.58 0.01 2.29
CA SER A 124 -13.01 -1.04 3.22
C SER A 124 -13.92 -2.07 2.52
N PRO A 125 -13.88 -3.37 2.89
CA PRO A 125 -13.03 -4.01 3.90
C PRO A 125 -11.64 -4.41 3.38
N HIS A 126 -11.35 -4.13 2.11
CA HIS A 126 -10.12 -4.61 1.46
C HIS A 126 -8.88 -3.90 1.96
N PHE A 127 -9.02 -2.66 2.43
CA PHE A 127 -7.96 -1.92 3.09
C PHE A 127 -7.39 -2.69 4.28
N GLU A 128 -8.25 -3.21 5.14
CA GLU A 128 -7.88 -3.94 6.36
C GLU A 128 -7.20 -5.27 6.03
N ASP A 129 -7.82 -6.09 5.17
CA ASP A 129 -7.31 -7.41 4.76
C ASP A 129 -5.89 -7.33 4.18
N VAL A 130 -5.62 -6.38 3.27
CA VAL A 130 -4.26 -6.29 2.69
C VAL A 130 -3.22 -5.74 3.66
N HIS A 131 -3.63 -5.01 4.70
CA HIS A 131 -2.73 -4.44 5.71
C HIS A 131 -2.56 -5.32 6.97
N GLU A 132 -3.31 -6.42 7.11
CA GLU A 132 -3.28 -7.29 8.30
C GLU A 132 -1.87 -7.77 8.66
N LEU A 133 -1.09 -8.20 7.65
CA LEU A 133 0.28 -8.68 7.86
C LEU A 133 1.19 -7.60 8.46
N LEU A 134 1.01 -6.35 8.03
CA LEU A 134 1.76 -5.20 8.53
C LEU A 134 1.39 -4.91 9.99
N TYR A 135 0.09 -4.95 10.32
CA TYR A 135 -0.38 -4.73 11.68
C TYR A 135 0.12 -5.81 12.64
N THR A 136 0.09 -7.08 12.21
CA THR A 136 0.62 -8.19 12.99
C THR A 136 2.12 -8.05 13.24
N ALA A 137 2.89 -7.68 12.21
CA ALA A 137 4.33 -7.45 12.35
C ALA A 137 4.62 -6.29 13.31
N LYS A 138 3.88 -5.19 13.24
CA LYS A 138 4.02 -4.04 14.15
C LYS A 138 3.74 -4.43 15.60
N ALA A 139 2.64 -5.14 15.85
CA ALA A 139 2.26 -5.56 17.20
C ALA A 139 3.34 -6.43 17.85
N ARG A 140 3.93 -7.37 17.07
CA ARG A 140 5.05 -8.22 17.52
C ARG A 140 6.29 -7.41 17.89
N LEU A 141 6.64 -6.38 17.12
CA LEU A 141 7.79 -5.50 17.41
C LEU A 141 7.61 -4.71 18.73
N HIS A 142 6.37 -4.42 19.11
CA HIS A 142 6.05 -3.66 20.33
C HIS A 142 5.65 -4.55 21.51
N GLY A 143 5.75 -5.89 21.39
CA GLY A 143 5.36 -6.82 22.46
C GLY A 143 3.85 -6.85 22.77
N MET A 144 3.00 -6.30 21.89
CA MET A 144 1.54 -6.23 22.08
C MET A 144 0.85 -7.36 21.31
N LYS A 145 -0.26 -7.91 21.83
CA LYS A 145 -1.11 -8.84 21.07
C LYS A 145 -1.70 -8.10 19.86
N ALA A 146 -1.61 -8.69 18.67
CA ALA A 146 -2.21 -8.14 17.47
C ALA A 146 -3.74 -8.13 17.62
N SER A 147 -4.33 -6.95 17.77
CA SER A 147 -5.75 -6.73 17.51
C SER A 147 -5.87 -5.74 16.35
N ALA A 148 -6.80 -5.99 15.42
CA ALA A 148 -7.21 -4.97 14.48
C ALA A 148 -7.74 -3.77 15.30
N PRO A 149 -7.35 -2.52 15.00
CA PRO A 149 -7.90 -1.38 15.72
C PRO A 149 -9.41 -1.33 15.47
N ASP A 150 -10.20 -1.22 16.53
CA ASP A 150 -11.65 -1.04 16.43
C ASP A 150 -11.92 0.43 16.09
N TYR A 151 -12.05 0.72 14.79
CA TYR A 151 -12.26 2.07 14.27
C TYR A 151 -13.70 2.56 14.42
N LYS A 152 -14.63 1.75 14.95
CA LYS A 152 -16.03 2.16 15.10
C LYS A 152 -16.28 3.22 16.17
N SER A 153 -15.29 3.58 17.00
CA SER A 153 -15.53 4.44 18.17
C SER A 153 -14.99 5.88 18.10
N GLN A 154 -14.60 6.40 16.92
CA GLN A 154 -14.19 7.81 16.79
C GLN A 154 -15.03 8.58 15.76
N SER A 155 -16.36 8.47 15.83
CA SER A 155 -17.30 9.36 15.13
C SER A 155 -17.49 10.70 15.87
N GLY A 156 -16.38 11.36 16.22
CA GLY A 156 -16.36 12.58 17.03
C GLY A 156 -16.19 13.89 16.25
N VAL A 157 -16.18 13.86 14.92
CA VAL A 157 -16.08 15.08 14.10
C VAL A 157 -17.38 15.26 13.32
N LYS A 158 -18.25 16.12 13.86
CA LYS A 158 -19.44 16.60 13.15
C LYS A 158 -19.02 17.16 11.78
N SER A 159 -19.72 16.72 10.75
CA SER A 159 -19.63 17.25 9.39
C SER A 159 -19.69 18.77 9.39
N MET A 160 -18.57 19.40 9.10
CA MET A 160 -18.53 20.79 8.67
C MET A 160 -17.73 20.81 7.38
N LEU A 161 -18.44 20.81 6.26
CA LEU A 161 -18.18 21.65 5.09
C LEU A 161 -19.29 21.39 4.05
N PRO A 162 -19.88 22.45 3.46
CA PRO A 162 -20.97 22.31 2.51
C PRO A 162 -20.44 21.82 1.16
N SER A 163 -21.19 20.92 0.54
CA SER A 163 -20.93 20.42 -0.80
C SER A 163 -21.02 21.56 -1.82
N LYS A 164 -19.90 21.88 -2.47
CA LYS A 164 -19.93 22.41 -3.83
C LYS A 164 -18.80 21.75 -4.62
N LEU A 165 -19.24 20.95 -5.59
CA LEU A 165 -18.63 20.43 -6.82
C LEU A 165 -17.11 20.58 -6.97
#